data_AF-A0A7S2QSC1-F1
#
_entry.id   AF-A0A7S2QSC1-F1
#
_cell.length_a   1.000
_cell.length_b   1.000
_cell.length_c   1.000
_cell.angle_alpha   90.00
_cell.angle_beta   90.00
_cell.angle_gamma   90.00
#
_symmetry.space_group_name_H-M   'P 1'
#
loop_
_entity.id
_entity.type
_entity.pdbx_description
1 polymer ?
#
loop_
_entity_poly.entity_id
_entity_poly.type
_entity_poly.pdbx_seq_one_letter_code
_entity_poly.pdbx_strand_id
1 'polypeptide(L)'
;DVVYVHSPSASSSAPDNYTQPLAKLFSRVTIRASMGAIFRLRIRIASSPSLVARFCREKGLKLIASTPHCSQTLSDLEVPRLDQSEDLTQGKARGERQTWIIAVGNEGNGLSKVLLDAADERVKIEMLGEVESLN
;
A
#
# COMPACT_ATOMS: atom_id res chain seq x y z
N ASP A 1 1.57 -9.96 -1.89
CA ASP A 1 0.72 -9.46 -2.99
C ASP A 1 0.87 -7.95 -3.08
N VAL A 2 0.89 -7.40 -4.29
CA VAL A 2 0.89 -5.95 -4.52
C VAL A 2 -0.48 -5.59 -5.08
N VAL A 3 -1.16 -4.62 -4.47
CA VAL A 3 -2.46 -4.13 -4.95
C VAL A 3 -2.26 -2.76 -5.55
N TYR A 4 -2.48 -2.64 -6.85
CA TYR A 4 -2.50 -1.37 -7.57
C TYR A 4 -3.93 -0.83 -7.60
N VAL A 5 -4.10 0.38 -7.07
CA VAL A 5 -5.42 1.02 -6.94
C VAL A 5 -5.46 2.24 -7.82
N HIS A 6 -6.43 2.27 -8.73
CA HIS A 6 -6.70 3.46 -9.52
C HIS A 6 -7.74 4.34 -8.81
N SER A 7 -7.47 5.64 -8.74
CA SER A 7 -8.49 6.66 -8.46
C SER A 7 -8.64 7.50 -9.73
N PRO A 8 -9.82 7.50 -10.38
CA PRO A 8 -10.05 8.39 -11.51
C PRO A 8 -9.98 9.84 -11.01
N SER A 9 -9.11 10.65 -11.60
CA SER A 9 -9.13 12.09 -11.41
C SER A 9 -10.43 12.63 -11.99
N ALA A 10 -11.14 13.47 -11.22
CA ALA A 10 -12.52 13.91 -11.46
C ALA A 10 -12.76 14.77 -12.73
N SER A 11 -11.87 14.79 -13.71
CA SER A 11 -11.87 15.77 -14.80
C SER A 11 -11.93 15.22 -16.23
N SER A 12 -12.40 13.99 -16.48
CA SER A 12 -12.82 13.66 -17.85
C SER A 12 -13.90 12.57 -17.89
N SER A 13 -14.97 12.87 -18.60
CA SER A 13 -16.11 12.01 -18.90
C SER A 13 -15.79 11.04 -20.06
N ALA A 14 -14.64 10.37 -20.02
CA ALA A 14 -14.25 9.40 -21.05
C ALA A 14 -14.28 7.96 -20.49
N PRO A 15 -14.81 6.98 -21.26
CA PRO A 15 -14.87 5.57 -20.85
C PRO A 15 -13.49 4.87 -20.76
N ASP A 16 -12.39 5.55 -21.10
CA ASP A 16 -11.03 4.99 -21.23
C ASP A 16 -10.13 5.15 -20.00
N ASN A 17 -10.67 5.52 -18.83
CA ASN A 17 -9.86 5.83 -17.64
C ASN A 17 -9.09 4.62 -17.05
N TYR A 18 -9.45 3.39 -17.42
CA TYR A 18 -8.70 2.18 -17.02
C TYR A 18 -7.48 1.88 -17.89
N THR A 19 -7.48 2.37 -19.13
CA THR A 19 -6.52 1.95 -20.16
C THR A 19 -5.15 2.60 -19.92
N GLN A 20 -5.12 3.86 -19.49
CA GLN A 20 -3.86 4.58 -19.29
C GLN A 20 -3.01 4.09 -18.10
N PRO A 21 -3.58 3.81 -16.90
CA PRO A 21 -2.81 3.29 -15.77
C PRO A 21 -2.26 1.89 -16.02
N LEU A 22 -3.05 1.02 -16.64
CA LEU A 22 -2.62 -0.33 -17.02
C LEU A 22 -1.55 -0.30 -18.11
N ALA A 23 -1.68 0.61 -19.07
CA ALA A 23 -0.65 0.85 -20.08
C ALA A 23 0.67 1.31 -19.44
N LYS A 24 0.63 2.13 -18.37
CA LYS A 24 1.83 2.55 -17.63
C LYS A 24 2.47 1.39 -16.87
N LEU A 25 1.66 0.54 -16.21
CA LEU A 25 2.14 -0.62 -15.46
C LEU A 25 2.90 -1.63 -16.35
N PHE A 26 2.38 -1.90 -17.54
CA PHE A 26 2.99 -2.85 -18.49
C PHE A 26 3.80 -2.17 -19.61
N SER A 27 4.19 -0.92 -19.41
CA SER A 27 5.05 -0.19 -20.34
C SER A 27 6.46 -0.80 -20.39
N ARG A 28 7.18 -0.62 -21.50
CA ARG A 28 8.59 -1.07 -21.62
C ARG A 28 9.48 -0.49 -20.52
N VAL A 29 9.22 0.76 -20.12
CA VAL A 29 9.99 1.44 -19.07
C VAL A 29 9.78 0.76 -17.73
N THR A 30 8.52 0.50 -17.33
CA THR A 30 8.21 -0.18 -16.07
C THR A 30 8.71 -1.62 -16.05
N ILE A 31 8.55 -2.37 -17.15
CA ILE A 31 9.07 -3.74 -17.26
C ILE A 31 10.59 -3.75 -17.07
N ARG A 32 11.32 -2.85 -17.76
CA ARG A 32 12.78 -2.74 -17.63
C ARG A 32 13.19 -2.32 -16.22
N ALA A 33 12.55 -1.29 -15.67
CA ALA A 33 12.85 -0.77 -14.33
C ALA A 33 12.61 -1.82 -13.23
N SER A 34 11.60 -2.69 -13.41
CA SER A 34 11.31 -3.77 -12.46
C SER A 34 12.39 -4.87 -12.41
N MET A 35 13.34 -4.89 -13.35
CA MET A 35 14.38 -5.93 -13.48
C MET A 35 13.80 -7.36 -13.44
N GLY A 36 12.60 -7.56 -13.98
CA GLY A 36 11.92 -8.85 -14.02
C GLY A 36 11.07 -9.19 -12.78
N ALA A 37 11.06 -8.35 -11.74
CA ALA A 37 10.20 -8.55 -10.56
C ALA A 37 8.70 -8.56 -10.93
N ILE A 38 8.30 -7.79 -11.94
CA ILE A 38 6.91 -7.71 -12.42
C ILE A 38 6.33 -9.09 -12.81
N PHE A 39 7.17 -10.04 -13.26
CA PHE A 39 6.73 -11.38 -13.65
C PHE A 39 6.64 -12.37 -12.49
N ARG A 40 7.21 -12.02 -11.33
CA ARG A 40 7.26 -12.86 -10.13
C ARG A 40 6.28 -12.39 -9.05
N LEU A 41 5.89 -11.12 -9.11
CA LEU A 41 4.95 -10.52 -8.17
C LEU A 41 3.50 -10.82 -8.57
N ARG A 42 2.67 -11.16 -7.58
CA ARG A 42 1.22 -11.21 -7.73
C ARG A 42 0.67 -9.78 -7.66
N ILE A 43 0.37 -9.21 -8.82
CA ILE A 43 -0.22 -7.88 -8.94
C ILE A 43 -1.73 -8.01 -9.08
N ARG A 44 -2.46 -7.33 -8.20
CA ARG A 44 -3.93 -7.21 -8.26
C ARG A 44 -4.29 -5.79 -8.61
N ILE A 45 -5.26 -5.60 -9.50
CA ILE A 45 -5.74 -4.27 -9.87
C ILE A 45 -7.12 -4.08 -9.25
N ALA A 46 -7.31 -2.98 -8.54
CA ALA A 46 -8.59 -2.60 -7.96
C ALA A 46 -9.14 -1.35 -8.66
N SER A 47 -10.42 -1.41 -9.01
CA SER A 47 -11.11 -0.35 -9.73
C SER A 47 -11.44 0.87 -8.86
N SER A 48 -11.42 0.74 -7.54
CA SER A 48 -11.64 1.84 -6.61
C SER A 48 -10.94 1.62 -5.26
N PRO A 49 -10.60 2.71 -4.55
CA PRO A 49 -10.02 2.62 -3.21
C PRO A 49 -10.97 1.99 -2.18
N SER A 50 -12.28 2.21 -2.32
CA SER A 50 -13.30 1.65 -1.44
C SER A 50 -13.32 0.12 -1.45
N LEU A 51 -13.07 -0.49 -2.61
CA LEU A 51 -12.98 -1.96 -2.73
C LEU A 51 -11.79 -2.51 -1.96
N VAL A 52 -10.68 -1.78 -1.92
CA VAL A 52 -9.45 -2.19 -1.24
C VAL A 52 -9.63 -2.08 0.27
N ALA A 53 -10.21 -0.97 0.75
CA ALA A 53 -10.58 -0.80 2.14
C ALA A 53 -11.52 -1.91 2.63
N ARG A 54 -12.56 -2.21 1.83
CA ARG A 54 -13.49 -3.30 2.12
C ARG A 54 -12.80 -4.66 2.15
N PHE A 55 -11.94 -4.94 1.17
CA PHE A 55 -11.19 -6.18 1.11
C PHE A 55 -10.27 -6.38 2.33
N CYS A 56 -9.59 -5.31 2.78
CA CYS A 56 -8.76 -5.36 3.98
C CYS A 56 -9.60 -5.71 5.22
N ARG A 57 -10.75 -5.05 5.39
CA ARG A 57 -11.67 -5.30 6.51
C ARG A 57 -12.25 -6.73 6.50
N GLU A 58 -12.73 -7.20 5.36
CA GLU A 58 -13.32 -8.56 5.23
C GLU A 58 -12.29 -9.66 5.47
N LYS A 59 -11.01 -9.39 5.23
CA LYS A 59 -9.91 -10.34 5.40
C LYS A 59 -9.13 -10.17 6.71
N GLY A 60 -9.51 -9.22 7.57
CA GLY A 60 -8.78 -8.93 8.81
C GLY A 60 -7.35 -8.43 8.57
N LEU A 61 -7.09 -7.79 7.43
CA LEU A 61 -5.78 -7.23 7.10
C LEU A 61 -5.66 -5.85 7.72
N LYS A 62 -4.51 -5.56 8.35
CA LYS A 62 -4.22 -4.27 8.96
C LYS A 62 -3.64 -3.32 7.91
N LEU A 63 -4.35 -2.23 7.63
CA LEU A 63 -4.01 -1.24 6.61
C LEU A 63 -3.22 -0.09 7.24
N ILE A 64 -1.97 0.08 6.80
CA ILE A 64 -1.12 1.22 7.15
C ILE A 64 -1.11 2.20 5.98
N ALA A 65 -1.45 3.46 6.22
CA ALA A 65 -1.33 4.51 5.24
C ALA A 65 -0.05 5.32 5.43
N SER A 66 0.74 5.47 4.36
CA SER A 66 1.85 6.42 4.32
C SER A 66 1.32 7.82 4.00
N THR A 67 1.54 8.77 4.90
CA THR A 67 1.17 10.18 4.71
C THR A 67 2.12 11.09 5.48
N PRO A 68 2.59 12.22 4.92
CA PRO A 68 3.38 13.19 5.67
C PRO A 68 2.54 13.88 6.77
N HIS A 69 1.21 13.86 6.63
CA HIS A 69 0.27 14.51 7.55
C HIS A 69 -0.15 13.57 8.70
N CYS A 70 0.81 13.11 9.50
CA CYS A 70 0.54 12.42 10.76
C CYS A 70 1.64 12.65 11.81
N SER A 71 1.30 12.38 13.07
CA SER A 71 2.24 12.49 14.19
C SER A 71 3.16 11.29 14.32
N GLN A 72 2.66 10.09 14.03
CA GLN A 72 3.39 8.83 14.17
C GLN A 72 4.39 8.64 13.03
N THR A 73 5.65 8.34 13.38
CA THR A 73 6.70 8.03 12.42
C THR A 73 6.73 6.52 12.15
N LEU A 74 7.17 6.13 10.96
CA LEU A 74 7.37 4.71 10.58
C LEU A 74 8.23 3.94 11.59
N SER A 75 9.24 4.58 12.17
CA SER A 75 10.13 4.02 13.20
C SER A 75 9.41 3.67 14.51
N ASP A 76 8.33 4.39 14.81
CA ASP A 76 7.52 4.20 16.03
C ASP A 76 6.43 3.14 15.84
N LEU A 77 6.25 2.65 14.61
CA LEU A 77 5.22 1.67 14.31
C LEU A 77 5.62 0.29 14.86
N GLU A 78 4.90 -0.17 15.89
CA GLU A 78 5.05 -1.52 16.41
C GLU A 78 4.43 -2.54 15.45
N VAL A 79 5.28 -3.08 14.57
CA VAL A 79 4.94 -4.23 13.72
C VAL A 79 5.38 -5.52 14.43
N PRO A 80 4.49 -6.53 14.59
CA PRO A 80 4.85 -7.85 15.07
C PRO A 80 6.00 -8.39 14.24
N ARG A 81 7.12 -8.62 14.92
CA ARG A 81 8.36 -9.12 14.33
C ARG A 81 8.08 -10.38 13.50
N LEU A 82 8.46 -10.35 12.22
CA LEU A 82 8.25 -11.46 11.29
C LEU A 82 9.16 -12.67 11.58
N ASP A 83 10.13 -12.50 12.49
CA ASP A 83 11.32 -13.33 12.66
C ASP A 83 11.48 -13.96 14.05
N GLN A 84 10.53 -13.82 14.98
CA GLN A 84 10.60 -14.62 16.22
C GLN A 84 10.14 -16.06 15.96
N SER A 85 11.02 -16.83 15.31
CA SER A 85 11.05 -18.29 15.32
C SER A 85 11.63 -18.85 16.63
N GLU A 86 11.66 -18.07 17.71
CA GLU A 86 12.06 -18.53 19.04
C GLU A 86 10.83 -18.90 19.85
N ASP A 87 10.20 -20.02 19.48
CA ASP A 87 9.48 -20.92 20.42
C ASP A 87 8.85 -22.08 19.63
N LEU A 88 9.71 -22.93 19.05
CA LEU A 88 9.30 -24.25 18.54
C LEU A 88 9.22 -25.32 19.65
N THR A 89 9.49 -24.96 20.91
CA THR A 89 9.59 -25.92 22.02
C THR A 89 8.35 -26.00 22.89
N GLN A 90 7.42 -25.05 22.79
CA GLN A 90 6.12 -25.15 23.45
C GLN A 90 5.03 -24.93 22.42
N GLY A 91 4.14 -25.91 22.27
CA GLY A 91 3.00 -25.93 21.34
C GLY A 91 1.95 -24.85 21.64
N LYS A 92 2.36 -23.58 21.70
CA LYS A 92 1.47 -22.43 21.58
C LYS A 92 1.04 -22.37 20.13
N ALA A 93 -0.25 -22.55 19.93
CA ALA A 93 -0.93 -22.39 18.66
C ALA A 93 -0.34 -21.18 17.94
N ARG A 94 0.09 -21.39 16.69
CA ARG A 94 0.51 -20.37 15.73
C ARG A 94 -0.37 -19.14 15.91
N GLY A 95 0.11 -18.14 16.67
CA GLY A 95 -0.66 -16.95 16.99
C GLY A 95 -1.19 -16.32 15.71
N GLU A 96 -2.35 -15.70 15.77
CA GLU A 96 -3.00 -15.08 14.61
C GLU A 96 -1.99 -14.22 13.85
N ARG A 97 -1.57 -14.71 12.68
CA ARG A 97 -0.53 -14.06 11.90
C ARG A 97 -1.11 -12.79 11.30
N GLN A 98 -0.85 -11.66 11.93
CA GLN A 98 -1.29 -10.37 11.41
C GLN A 98 -0.64 -10.12 10.05
N THR A 99 -1.47 -9.91 9.04
CA THR A 99 -1.03 -9.51 7.70
C THR A 99 -1.26 -8.02 7.54
N TRP A 100 -0.23 -7.34 7.02
CA TRP A 100 -0.21 -5.90 6.89
C TRP A 100 -0.24 -5.49 5.42
N ILE A 101 -0.95 -4.41 5.13
CA ILE A 101 -0.99 -3.77 3.81
C ILE A 101 -0.47 -2.35 3.97
N ILE A 102 0.56 -2.01 3.20
CA ILE A 102 1.11 -0.66 3.16
C ILE A 102 0.52 0.05 1.95
N ALA A 103 -0.17 1.16 2.19
CA ALA A 103 -0.74 2.00 1.16
C ALA A 103 0.16 3.21 0.93
N VAL A 104 0.66 3.34 -0.31
CA VAL A 104 1.51 4.44 -0.76
C VAL A 104 0.74 5.29 -1.77
N GLY A 105 0.77 6.60 -1.58
CA GLY A 105 0.10 7.58 -2.43
C GLY A 105 0.83 7.86 -3.73
N ASN A 106 0.14 8.57 -4.64
CA ASN A 106 0.77 9.18 -5.82
C ASN A 106 1.67 10.34 -5.36
N GLU A 107 2.80 10.56 -6.05
CA GLU A 107 3.78 11.61 -5.75
C GLU A 107 3.16 13.01 -5.67
N GLY A 108 2.13 13.30 -6.49
CA GLY A 108 1.47 14.61 -6.48
C GLY A 108 0.30 14.75 -5.52
N ASN A 109 -0.66 13.82 -5.57
CA ASN A 109 -1.93 13.95 -4.83
C ASN A 109 -1.96 13.14 -3.51
N GLY A 110 -0.90 12.41 -3.20
CA GLY A 110 -0.85 11.52 -2.04
C GLY A 110 -1.86 10.36 -2.13
N LEU A 111 -2.26 9.87 -0.96
CA LEU A 111 -3.22 8.78 -0.83
C LEU A 111 -4.67 9.31 -0.84
N SER A 112 -5.60 8.56 -1.45
CA SER A 112 -7.02 8.94 -1.44
C SER A 112 -7.57 9.02 -0.01
N LYS A 113 -8.46 10.00 0.27
CA LYS A 113 -9.14 10.14 1.57
C LYS A 113 -9.79 8.85 2.04
N VAL A 114 -10.42 8.11 1.13
CA VAL A 114 -11.04 6.80 1.41
C VAL A 114 -10.08 5.81 2.07
N LEU A 115 -8.83 5.73 1.60
CA LEU A 115 -7.83 4.83 2.18
C LEU A 115 -7.23 5.40 3.47
N LEU A 116 -7.07 6.72 3.56
CA LEU A 116 -6.62 7.37 4.79
C LEU A 116 -7.62 7.14 5.93
N ASP A 117 -8.92 7.28 5.66
CA ASP A 117 -10.01 7.10 6.63
C ASP A 117 -10.25 5.63 6.98
N ALA A 118 -9.90 4.72 6.08
CA ALA A 118 -9.99 3.28 6.31
C ALA A 118 -8.72 2.68 6.94
N ALA A 119 -7.63 3.44 7.04
CA ALA A 119 -6.36 2.95 7.59
C ALA A 119 -6.45 2.77 9.10
N ASP A 120 -5.90 1.66 9.58
CA ASP A 120 -5.78 1.37 11.01
C ASP A 120 -4.66 2.20 11.63
N GLU A 121 -3.59 2.47 10.88
CA GLU A 121 -2.44 3.28 11.30
C GLU A 121 -2.06 4.24 10.18
N ARG A 122 -1.59 5.43 10.56
CA ARG A 122 -1.08 6.44 9.62
C ARG A 122 0.34 6.78 10.02
N VAL A 123 1.29 6.56 9.11
CA VAL A 123 2.71 6.75 9.38
C VAL A 123 3.33 7.72 8.39
N LYS A 124 4.28 8.52 8.87
CA LYS A 124 5.15 9.34 8.04
C LYS A 124 6.56 8.77 8.03
N ILE A 125 7.26 8.96 6.92
CA ILE A 125 8.71 8.78 6.89
C ILE A 125 9.30 10.10 7.38
N GLU A 126 10.11 10.04 8.43
CA GLU A 126 10.82 11.21 8.92
C GLU A 126 11.80 11.71 7.87
N MET A 127 11.67 12.98 7.52
CA MET A 127 12.58 13.69 6.64
C MET A 127 13.37 14.68 7.47
N LEU A 128 14.69 14.58 7.43
CA LEU A 128 15.58 15.55 8.05
C LEU A 128 15.72 16.75 7.09
N GLY A 129 15.22 17.93 7.48
CA GLY A 129 15.27 19.16 6.69
C GLY A 129 13.91 19.63 6.15
N GLU A 130 13.91 20.60 5.24
CA GLU A 130 12.70 21.22 4.67
C GLU A 130 12.09 20.45 3.49
N VAL A 131 12.37 19.14 3.38
CA VAL A 131 11.86 18.32 2.28
C VAL A 131 10.43 17.86 2.58
N GLU A 132 9.53 18.00 1.62
CA GLU A 132 8.09 17.68 1.79
C GLU A 132 7.69 16.30 1.25
N SER A 133 8.57 15.62 0.48
CA SER A 133 8.26 14.31 -0.12
C SER A 133 9.50 13.48 -0.47
N LEU A 134 9.35 12.15 -0.56
CA LEU A 134 10.34 11.19 -1.07
C LEU A 134 9.84 10.53 -2.36
N ASN A 135 10.77 10.11 -3.23
CA ASN A 135 10.52 9.28 -4.41
C ASN A 135 10.70 7.80 -4.07
#